data_AF-A0A316FW93-F1
#
_entry.id   AF-A0A316FW93-F1
#
_cell.length_a   1.000
_cell.length_b   1.000
_cell.length_c   1.000
_cell.angle_alpha   90.00
_cell.angle_beta   90.00
_cell.angle_gamma   90.00
#
_symmetry.space_group_name_H-M   'P 1'
#
loop_
_entity.id
_entity.type
_entity.pdbx_description
1 polymer ?
#
loop_
_entity_poly.entity_id
_entity_poly.type
_entity_poly.pdbx_seq_one_letter_code
_entity_poly.pdbx_strand_id
1 'polypeptide(L)' 'MATSPTLAADAVLGLLVPLWQWVIGLLVLVTVVVSSRKLLMRGPTRMGGALLLAGAAVLALTAISYLVESL' A
#
# COMPACT_ATOMS: atom_id res chain seq x y z
N MET A 1 -13.55 23.46 29.22
CA MET A 1 -13.40 23.96 27.84
C MET A 1 -11.97 23.75 27.41
N ALA A 2 -11.72 22.83 26.48
CA ALA A 2 -10.38 22.67 25.91
C ALA A 2 -9.96 23.98 25.23
N THR A 3 -8.74 24.43 25.49
CA THR A 3 -8.19 25.64 24.86
C THR A 3 -7.87 25.33 23.40
N SER A 4 -8.15 26.26 22.48
CA SER A 4 -7.90 26.10 21.03
C SER A 4 -6.56 25.42 20.65
N PRO A 5 -5.41 25.66 21.31
CA PRO A 5 -4.18 24.94 21.02
C PRO A 5 -4.23 23.43 21.30
N THR A 6 -4.96 22.96 22.31
CA THR A 6 -5.04 21.52 22.60
C THR A 6 -5.89 20.78 21.56
N LEU A 7 -6.95 21.41 21.05
CA LEU A 7 -7.75 20.88 19.93
C LEU A 7 -6.95 20.82 18.62
N ALA A 8 -6.10 21.82 18.36
CA ALA A 8 -5.24 21.81 17.18
C ALA A 8 -4.18 20.70 17.24
N ALA A 9 -3.56 20.48 18.41
CA ALA A 9 -2.61 19.40 18.62
C ALA A 9 -3.26 18.01 18.44
N ASP A 10 -4.47 17.83 18.97
CA ASP A 10 -5.21 16.56 18.89
C ASP A 10 -5.63 16.23 17.45
N ALA A 11 -6.04 17.24 16.67
CA ALA A 11 -6.32 17.09 15.25
C ALA A 11 -5.08 16.67 14.43
N VAL A 12 -3.92 17.26 14.73
CA VAL A 12 -2.65 16.89 14.08
C VAL A 12 -2.22 15.47 14.45
N LEU A 13 -2.39 15.08 15.72
CA LEU A 13 -2.11 13.72 16.18
C LEU A 13 -3.07 12.69 15.56
N GLY A 14 -4.34 13.05 15.38
CA GLY A 14 -5.32 12.22 14.70
C GLY A 14 -5.00 11.95 13.23
N LEU A 15 -4.30 12.88 12.55
CA LEU A 15 -3.85 12.74 11.17
C LEU A 15 -2.53 11.96 11.03
N LEU A 16 -1.77 11.82 12.13
CA LEU A 16 -0.46 11.17 12.10
C LEU A 16 -0.58 9.67 11.75
N VAL A 17 -1.53 8.96 12.36
CA VAL A 17 -1.81 7.54 12.08
C VAL A 17 -2.17 7.30 10.61
N PRO A 18 -3.18 7.97 10.01
CA PRO A 18 -3.52 7.76 8.60
C PRO A 18 -2.38 8.17 7.66
N LEU A 19 -1.60 9.21 7.98
CA LEU A 19 -0.45 9.62 7.17
C LEU A 19 0.62 8.52 7.14
N TRP A 20 0.98 7.96 8.29
CA TRP A 20 1.91 6.83 8.36
C TRP A 20 1.38 5.59 7.66
N GLN A 21 0.08 5.33 7.72
CA GLN A 21 -0.55 4.20 7.01
C GLN A 21 -0.38 4.31 5.49
N TRP A 22 -0.53 5.51 4.92
CA TRP A 22 -0.25 5.77 3.50
C TRP A 22 1.23 5.54 3.15
N VAL A 23 2.15 6.01 3.98
CA VAL A 23 3.60 5.79 3.78
C VAL A 23 3.93 4.30 3.79
N ILE A 24 3.42 3.56 4.77
CA ILE A 24 3.63 2.12 4.90
C ILE A 24 3.03 1.40 3.68
N GLY A 25 1.82 1.75 3.28
CA GLY A 25 1.17 1.19 2.08
C GLY A 25 2.00 1.40 0.82
N LEU A 26 2.51 2.62 0.60
CA LEU A 26 3.36 2.94 -0.54
C LEU A 26 4.67 2.15 -0.53
N LEU A 27 5.35 2.05 0.61
CA LEU A 27 6.59 1.29 0.75
C LEU A 27 6.39 -0.20 0.48
N VAL A 28 5.32 -0.78 1.04
CA VAL A 28 4.96 -2.19 0.79
C VAL A 28 4.66 -2.40 -0.70
N LEU A 29 3.88 -1.52 -1.31
CA LEU A 29 3.55 -1.59 -2.74
C LEU A 29 4.81 -1.56 -3.61
N VAL A 30 5.71 -0.60 -3.37
CA VAL A 30 6.99 -0.50 -4.08
C VAL A 30 7.82 -1.77 -3.90
N THR A 31 7.91 -2.28 -2.67
CA THR A 31 8.68 -3.49 -2.37
C THR A 31 8.12 -4.71 -3.11
N VAL A 32 6.79 -4.87 -3.13
CA VAL A 32 6.10 -5.95 -3.82
C VAL A 32 6.31 -5.86 -5.34
N VAL A 33 6.20 -4.66 -5.92
CA VAL A 33 6.45 -4.42 -7.35
C VAL A 33 7.91 -4.76 -7.70
N VAL A 34 8.87 -4.27 -6.92
CA VAL A 34 10.30 -4.54 -7.14
C VAL A 34 10.61 -6.02 -7.02
N SER A 35 10.08 -6.70 -6.00
CA SER A 35 10.29 -8.13 -5.78
C SER A 35 9.69 -8.97 -6.92
N SER A 36 8.48 -8.61 -7.37
CA SER A 36 7.82 -9.25 -8.52
C SER A 36 8.59 -9.03 -9.82
N ARG A 37 9.05 -7.79 -10.08
CA ARG A 37 9.84 -7.46 -11.26
C ARG A 37 11.19 -8.18 -11.25
N LYS A 38 11.84 -8.26 -10.09
CA LYS A 38 13.10 -9.00 -9.88
C LYS A 38 12.90 -10.50 -10.11
N LEU A 39 11.76 -11.05 -9.71
CA LEU A 39 11.43 -12.46 -9.94
C LEU A 39 11.15 -12.74 -11.42
N LEU A 40 10.45 -11.84 -12.12
CA LEU A 40 10.27 -11.89 -13.59
C LEU A 40 11.61 -11.81 -14.35
N MET A 41 12.57 -11.02 -13.85
CA MET A 41 13.87 -10.84 -14.50
C MET A 41 14.87 -11.96 -14.21
N ARG A 42 14.62 -12.85 -13.23
CA ARG A 42 15.56 -13.91 -12.82
C ARG A 42 15.52 -15.20 -13.64
N GLY A 43 14.73 -15.24 -14.71
CA GLY A 43 14.83 -16.27 -15.74
C GLY A 43 13.58 -17.18 -15.85
N PRO A 44 13.34 -17.74 -17.04
CA PRO A 44 12.07 -18.34 -17.43
C PRO A 44 11.90 -19.76 -16.89
N THR A 45 11.49 -19.90 -15.63
CA THR A 45 10.61 -21.02 -15.29
C THR A 45 9.18 -20.53 -15.58
N ARG A 46 8.55 -21.04 -16.65
CA ARG A 46 7.20 -20.61 -17.10
C ARG A 46 6.13 -20.56 -16.00
N MET A 47 6.36 -21.24 -14.89
CA MET A 47 5.49 -21.28 -13.70
C MET A 47 5.62 -20.05 -12.79
N GLY A 48 6.80 -19.43 -12.69
CA GLY A 48 7.03 -18.26 -11.83
C GLY A 48 6.34 -17.00 -12.34
N GLY A 49 6.34 -16.78 -13.66
CA GLY A 49 5.63 -15.66 -14.29
C GLY A 49 4.12 -15.74 -14.12
N ALA A 50 3.53 -16.93 -14.23
CA ALA A 50 2.10 -17.14 -14.03
C ALA A 50 1.67 -16.88 -12.58
N LEU A 51 2.46 -17.35 -11.61
CA LEU A 51 2.19 -17.12 -10.18
C LEU A 51 2.30 -15.62 -9.82
N LEU A 52 3.27 -14.92 -10.40
CA LEU A 52 3.44 -13.47 -10.23
C LEU A 52 2.32 -12.67 -10.86
N LEU A 53 1.86 -13.05 -12.06
CA LEU A 53 0.74 -12.37 -12.72
C LEU A 53 -0.55 -12.55 -11.91
N ALA A 54 -0.82 -13.77 -11.42
CA ALA A 54 -1.96 -14.03 -10.56
C ALA A 54 -1.87 -13.25 -9.23
N GLY A 55 -0.71 -13.27 -8.57
CA GLY A 55 -0.48 -12.51 -7.34
C GLY A 55 -0.61 -11.00 -7.54
N ALA A 56 -0.07 -10.45 -8.63
CA ALA A 56 -0.20 -9.05 -8.99
C ALA A 56 -1.64 -8.66 -9.33
N ALA A 57 -2.40 -9.53 -10.00
CA ALA A 57 -3.81 -9.31 -10.29
C ALA A 57 -4.66 -9.25 -9.00
N VAL A 58 -4.39 -10.14 -8.04
CA VAL A 58 -5.05 -10.10 -6.71
C VAL A 58 -4.70 -8.82 -5.97
N LEU A 59 -3.42 -8.42 -5.94
CA LEU A 59 -3.00 -7.17 -5.30
C LEU A 59 -3.61 -5.93 -5.95
N ALA A 60 -3.67 -5.89 -7.29
CA ALA A 60 -4.30 -4.80 -8.02
C ALA A 60 -5.81 -4.75 -7.72
N LEU A 61 -6.48 -5.90 -7.68
CA LEU A 61 -7.89 -5.99 -7.34
C LEU A 61 -8.15 -5.51 -5.91
N THR A 62 -7.35 -5.95 -4.94
CA THR A 62 -7.44 -5.50 -3.54
C THR A 62 -7.21 -3.99 -3.42
N ALA A 63 -6.22 -3.44 -4.13
CA ALA A 63 -5.96 -2.00 -4.14
C ALA A 63 -7.13 -1.21 -4.75
N ILE A 64 -7.72 -1.70 -5.84
CA ILE A 64 -8.91 -1.08 -6.47
C ILE A 64 -10.10 -1.12 -5.52
N SER A 65 -10.38 -2.27 -4.89
CA SER A 65 -11.47 -2.38 -3.91
C SER A 65 -11.29 -1.42 -2.75
N TYR A 66 -10.06 -1.31 -2.21
CA TYR A 66 -9.77 -0.37 -1.13
C TYR A 66 -9.92 1.08 -1.58
N LEU A 67 -9.48 1.40 -2.80
CA LEU A 67 -9.63 2.74 -3.37
C LEU A 67 -11.11 3.12 -3.52
N VAL A 68 -11.94 2.17 -3.99
CA VAL A 68 -13.40 2.35 -4.12
C VAL A 68 -14.09 2.50 -2.77
N GLU A 69 -13.69 1.73 -1.75
CA GLU A 69 -14.25 1.87 -0.40
C GLU A 69 -13.85 3.19 0.26
N SER A 70 -12.68 3.73 -0.10
CA SER A 70 -12.16 4.99 0.41
C SER A 70 -12.67 6.25 -0.33
N LEU A 71 -13.44 6.08 -1.41
CA LEU A 71 -13.95 7.16 -2.28
C LEU A 71 -15.41 7.49 -1.93
#